data_AF-A0A2E0DVR4-F1
#
_entry.id   AF-A0A2E0DVR4-F1
#
_cell.length_a   1.000
_cell.length_b   1.000
_cell.length_c   1.000
_cell.angle_alpha   90.00
_cell.angle_beta   90.00
_cell.angle_gamma   90.00
#
_symmetry.space_group_name_H-M   'P 1'
#
loop_
_entity.id
_entity.type
_entity.pdbx_description
1 polymer ?
#
loop_
_entity_poly.entity_id
_entity_poly.type
_entity_poly.pdbx_seq_one_letter_code
_entity_poly.pdbx_strand_id
1 'polypeptide(L)'
;MTEDQPESDHSGDTSEGFQPKTPAMKRWKQRYIDHEESDDSLTEEDEGDDSDAVVHQISDGNLQFRTFCQILIAMVVIGAIFSFIGYVSGSQTCDDDGLFEILGGLLFWIGMLGIPINLLILLISFANPEFDSKDVFTWSLIHFVVSILFMFLFIEYVLQDMFCDVCMGFPGEDCSD
;
A
#
# COMPACT_ATOMS: atom_id res chain seq x y z
N MET A 1 -33.27 3.84 -84.17
CA MET A 1 -34.07 3.47 -83.00
C MET A 1 -33.23 2.40 -82.28
N THR A 2 -32.60 2.67 -81.12
CA THR A 2 -33.18 3.04 -79.81
C THR A 2 -34.00 1.87 -79.23
N GLU A 3 -33.95 1.52 -77.94
CA GLU A 3 -33.51 2.24 -76.71
C GLU A 3 -32.62 1.37 -75.76
N ASP A 4 -31.87 2.07 -74.89
CA ASP A 4 -31.55 1.90 -73.44
C ASP A 4 -31.37 0.57 -72.63
N GLN A 5 -30.92 0.82 -71.37
CA GLN A 5 -30.76 0.03 -70.12
C GLN A 5 -32.07 -0.59 -69.54
N PRO A 6 -32.13 -1.21 -68.32
CA PRO A 6 -31.17 -2.04 -67.53
C PRO A 6 -31.85 -3.29 -66.84
N GLU A 7 -31.15 -3.97 -65.89
CA GLU A 7 -31.71 -4.78 -64.75
C GLU A 7 -32.64 -5.99 -65.11
N SER A 8 -33.11 -6.90 -64.23
CA SER A 8 -32.63 -7.58 -62.99
C SER A 8 -33.38 -8.97 -62.92
N ASP A 9 -33.48 -9.85 -61.89
CA ASP A 9 -33.09 -9.93 -60.46
C ASP A 9 -33.18 -11.42 -59.96
N HIS A 10 -32.96 -11.65 -58.65
CA HIS A 10 -33.58 -12.69 -57.78
C HIS A 10 -33.20 -14.19 -57.92
N SER A 11 -33.20 -15.02 -56.86
CA SER A 11 -33.51 -14.80 -55.42
C SER A 11 -32.99 -15.93 -54.48
N GLY A 12 -32.69 -15.58 -53.23
CA GLY A 12 -32.71 -16.46 -52.04
C GLY A 12 -31.41 -17.23 -51.70
N ASP A 13 -31.07 -17.49 -50.43
CA ASP A 13 -31.64 -16.97 -49.16
C ASP A 13 -30.62 -17.15 -48.00
N THR A 14 -30.78 -16.40 -46.91
CA THR A 14 -30.05 -16.46 -45.61
C THR A 14 -28.51 -16.32 -45.59
N SER A 15 -28.03 -15.37 -44.79
CA SER A 15 -26.61 -15.21 -44.42
C SER A 15 -26.19 -16.18 -43.29
N GLU A 16 -25.75 -17.39 -43.64
CA GLU A 16 -25.05 -18.27 -42.67
C GLU A 16 -23.69 -17.68 -42.26
N GLY A 17 -23.69 -16.84 -41.22
CA GLY A 17 -22.53 -16.12 -40.72
C GLY A 17 -21.35 -17.05 -40.35
N PHE A 18 -20.13 -16.64 -40.75
CA PHE A 18 -18.92 -17.46 -40.65
C PHE A 18 -18.67 -18.01 -39.22
N GLN A 19 -18.65 -19.34 -39.10
CA GLN A 19 -18.43 -20.04 -37.81
C GLN A 19 -17.01 -20.59 -37.67
N PRO A 20 -16.10 -19.89 -36.94
CA PRO A 20 -14.71 -20.34 -36.77
C PRO A 20 -14.58 -21.56 -35.85
N LYS A 21 -13.92 -22.61 -36.37
CA LYS A 21 -13.74 -23.89 -35.67
C LYS A 21 -12.58 -23.92 -34.67
N THR A 22 -11.65 -22.95 -34.68
CA THR A 22 -10.45 -22.95 -33.82
C THR A 22 -10.48 -21.86 -32.74
N PRO A 23 -9.86 -22.06 -31.56
CA PRO A 23 -9.90 -21.09 -30.45
C PRO A 23 -9.24 -19.73 -30.72
N ALA A 24 -8.29 -19.68 -31.66
CA ALA A 24 -7.67 -18.43 -32.11
C ALA A 24 -8.61 -17.66 -33.05
N MET A 25 -9.25 -18.35 -33.99
CA MET A 25 -10.11 -17.73 -35.00
C MET A 25 -11.46 -17.28 -34.42
N LYS A 26 -11.94 -17.94 -33.35
CA LYS A 26 -13.03 -17.43 -32.50
C LYS A 26 -12.67 -16.08 -31.85
N ARG A 27 -11.51 -15.99 -31.19
CA ARG A 27 -11.03 -14.75 -30.57
C ARG A 27 -10.70 -13.64 -31.56
N TRP A 28 -10.45 -13.97 -32.83
CA TRP A 28 -10.36 -12.98 -33.90
C TRP A 28 -11.73 -12.48 -34.34
N LYS A 29 -12.72 -13.36 -34.58
CA LYS A 29 -14.10 -12.95 -34.95
C LYS A 29 -14.68 -11.97 -33.94
N GLN A 30 -14.60 -12.32 -32.65
CA GLN A 30 -15.12 -11.55 -31.52
C GLN A 30 -14.61 -10.10 -31.45
N ARG A 31 -13.42 -9.83 -31.99
CA ARG A 31 -12.74 -8.52 -31.90
C ARG A 31 -13.01 -7.59 -33.09
N TYR A 32 -13.44 -8.15 -34.23
CA TYR A 32 -13.51 -7.42 -35.49
C TYR A 32 -14.89 -7.54 -36.14
N ILE A 33 -15.40 -8.76 -36.34
CA ILE A 33 -16.71 -8.96 -36.98
C ILE A 33 -17.84 -8.69 -35.97
N ASP A 34 -17.73 -9.26 -34.76
CA ASP A 34 -18.75 -9.09 -33.71
C ASP A 34 -18.65 -7.72 -32.99
N HIS A 35 -17.79 -6.81 -33.49
CA HIS A 35 -17.72 -5.40 -33.09
C HIS A 35 -18.24 -4.47 -34.20
N GLU A 36 -17.92 -4.72 -35.48
CA GLU A 36 -18.44 -3.91 -36.60
C GLU A 36 -19.97 -3.94 -36.71
N GLU A 37 -20.64 -5.02 -36.30
CA GLU A 37 -22.12 -5.10 -36.22
C GLU A 37 -22.71 -4.38 -34.98
N SER A 38 -21.89 -3.83 -34.07
CA SER A 38 -22.34 -3.23 -32.80
C SER A 38 -22.31 -1.70 -32.74
N ASP A 39 -21.64 -1.02 -33.69
CA ASP A 39 -21.32 0.41 -33.60
C ASP A 39 -22.39 1.37 -34.16
N ASP A 40 -23.49 0.87 -34.75
CA ASP A 40 -24.58 1.70 -35.34
C ASP A 40 -25.83 1.82 -34.41
N SER A 41 -25.61 1.99 -33.10
CA SER A 41 -26.70 2.16 -32.12
C SER A 41 -26.35 3.18 -31.03
N LEU A 42 -26.67 4.45 -31.29
CA LEU A 42 -26.50 5.57 -30.34
C LEU A 42 -27.54 5.54 -29.20
N THR A 43 -27.14 5.06 -28.02
CA THR A 43 -27.80 5.34 -26.73
C THR A 43 -26.78 5.49 -25.61
N GLU A 44 -26.95 6.50 -24.75
CA GLU A 44 -26.19 6.67 -23.50
C GLU A 44 -26.85 5.88 -22.34
N GLU A 45 -26.12 5.77 -21.22
CA GLU A 45 -26.55 5.36 -19.87
C GLU A 45 -26.85 3.86 -19.57
N ASP A 46 -25.93 3.27 -18.79
CA ASP A 46 -26.14 2.61 -17.48
C ASP A 46 -25.93 1.07 -17.29
N GLU A 47 -25.50 0.75 -16.06
CA GLU A 47 -25.28 -0.52 -15.31
C GLU A 47 -24.95 -1.88 -15.99
N GLY A 48 -23.82 -2.46 -15.54
CA GLY A 48 -23.55 -3.92 -15.52
C GLY A 48 -22.79 -4.50 -16.73
N ASP A 49 -22.08 -5.63 -16.64
CA ASP A 49 -21.57 -6.38 -15.47
C ASP A 49 -20.37 -7.26 -15.92
N ASP A 50 -19.61 -7.79 -14.95
CA ASP A 50 -18.65 -8.90 -15.01
C ASP A 50 -17.61 -8.96 -16.15
N SER A 51 -16.35 -8.73 -15.78
CA SER A 51 -15.19 -9.19 -16.56
C SER A 51 -14.02 -9.68 -15.69
N ASP A 52 -14.34 -10.58 -14.74
CA ASP A 52 -13.45 -11.66 -14.24
C ASP A 52 -11.96 -11.32 -14.01
N ALA A 53 -11.70 -10.12 -13.48
CA ALA A 53 -10.42 -9.70 -12.97
C ALA A 53 -10.57 -9.46 -11.47
N VAL A 54 -10.14 -10.43 -10.66
CA VAL A 54 -10.16 -10.33 -9.17
C VAL A 54 -9.05 -9.38 -8.69
N VAL A 55 -9.17 -8.12 -9.10
CA VAL A 55 -8.58 -6.98 -8.40
C VAL A 55 -9.34 -6.89 -7.08
N HIS A 56 -8.70 -7.33 -5.99
CA HIS A 56 -9.17 -6.97 -4.66
C HIS A 56 -9.24 -5.43 -4.60
N GLN A 57 -10.46 -4.88 -4.61
CA GLN A 57 -10.69 -3.46 -4.38
C GLN A 57 -10.34 -3.17 -2.92
N ILE A 58 -9.10 -2.75 -2.71
CA ILE A 58 -8.62 -2.30 -1.40
C ILE A 58 -9.39 -1.02 -1.07
N SER A 59 -10.22 -1.08 -0.03
CA SER A 59 -10.91 0.09 0.53
C SER A 59 -9.93 1.26 0.73
N ASP A 60 -10.34 2.50 0.42
CA ASP A 60 -9.50 3.68 0.61
C ASP A 60 -9.03 3.80 2.08
N GLY A 61 -9.83 3.35 3.05
CA GLY A 61 -9.45 3.25 4.46
C GLY A 61 -8.28 2.29 4.70
N ASN A 62 -8.25 1.14 4.02
CA ASN A 62 -7.12 0.21 4.06
C ASN A 62 -5.88 0.80 3.38
N LEU A 63 -6.03 1.48 2.23
CA LEU A 63 -4.90 2.12 1.54
C LEU A 63 -4.27 3.23 2.40
N GLN A 64 -5.09 4.04 3.07
CA GLN A 64 -4.64 5.04 4.03
C GLN A 64 -3.96 4.40 5.25
N PHE A 65 -4.57 3.37 5.87
CA PHE A 65 -3.98 2.67 7.02
C PHE A 65 -2.64 2.00 6.68
N ARG A 66 -2.54 1.36 5.51
CA ARG A 66 -1.30 0.78 4.99
C ARG A 66 -0.22 1.84 4.79
N THR A 67 -0.57 2.99 4.22
CA THR A 67 0.35 4.12 4.02
C THR A 67 0.83 4.67 5.36
N PHE A 68 -0.07 4.82 6.34
CA PHE A 68 0.26 5.22 7.71
C PHE A 68 1.22 4.22 8.38
N CYS A 69 0.97 2.91 8.28
CA CYS A 69 1.88 1.88 8.79
C CYS A 69 3.26 1.93 8.12
N GLN A 70 3.33 2.18 6.82
CA GLN A 70 4.60 2.32 6.09
C GLN A 70 5.39 3.56 6.53
N ILE A 71 4.70 4.68 6.82
CA ILE A 71 5.32 5.88 7.40
C ILE A 71 5.86 5.58 8.80
N LEU A 72 5.07 4.93 9.67
CA LEU A 72 5.53 4.56 11.02
C LEU A 72 6.77 3.63 10.97
N ILE A 73 6.76 2.62 10.11
CA ILE A 73 7.91 1.72 9.89
C ILE A 73 9.14 2.52 9.42
N ALA A 74 8.97 3.45 8.46
CA ALA A 74 10.06 4.29 7.99
C ALA A 74 10.60 5.21 9.10
N MET A 75 9.73 5.80 9.93
CA MET A 75 10.11 6.64 11.07
C MET A 75 10.94 5.83 12.09
N VAL A 76 10.54 4.60 12.42
CA VAL A 76 11.31 3.74 13.34
C VAL A 76 12.68 3.36 12.76
N VAL A 77 12.72 2.92 11.50
CA VAL A 77 13.97 2.49 10.84
C VAL A 77 14.95 3.65 10.68
N ILE A 78 14.48 4.81 10.21
CA ILE A 78 15.31 6.02 10.06
C ILE A 78 15.72 6.54 11.44
N GLY A 79 14.81 6.57 12.41
CA GLY A 79 15.07 7.01 13.78
C GLY A 79 16.20 6.22 14.45
N ALA A 80 16.11 4.90 14.45
CA ALA A 80 17.15 4.02 15.00
C ALA A 80 18.53 4.21 14.33
N ILE A 81 18.54 4.36 13.00
CA ILE A 81 19.77 4.63 12.24
C ILE A 81 20.33 6.02 12.57
N PHE A 82 19.48 7.02 12.78
CA PHE A 82 19.88 8.37 13.15
C PHE A 82 20.42 8.43 14.58
N SER A 83 19.79 7.77 15.56
CA SER A 83 20.34 7.64 16.92
C SER A 83 21.72 6.98 16.92
N PHE A 84 21.92 5.91 16.12
CA PHE A 84 23.24 5.30 15.94
C PHE A 84 24.26 6.25 15.29
N ILE A 85 23.85 7.05 14.30
CA ILE A 85 24.73 8.06 13.69
C ILE A 85 25.07 9.17 14.71
N GLY A 86 24.10 9.60 15.53
CA GLY A 86 24.31 10.50 16.67
C GLY A 86 25.40 9.97 17.59
N TYR A 87 25.16 8.82 18.20
CA TYR A 87 26.09 8.13 19.11
C TYR A 87 27.52 7.99 18.57
N VAL A 88 27.68 7.67 17.28
CA VAL A 88 28.99 7.42 16.66
C VAL A 88 29.68 8.72 16.17
N SER A 89 28.98 9.86 16.15
CA SER A 89 29.54 11.15 15.66
C SER A 89 29.50 12.32 16.66
N GLY A 90 28.69 12.23 17.71
CA GLY A 90 28.63 13.17 18.82
C GLY A 90 29.71 12.96 19.87
N SER A 91 29.76 13.86 20.84
CA SER A 91 30.49 13.67 22.10
C SER A 91 29.67 12.81 23.05
N GLN A 92 30.31 11.84 23.72
CA GLN A 92 29.65 10.95 24.69
C GLN A 92 29.43 11.65 26.03
N THR A 93 28.69 12.75 26.02
CA THR A 93 28.51 13.71 27.12
C THR A 93 27.07 14.20 27.17
N CYS A 94 26.41 14.09 28.33
CA CYS A 94 24.98 14.32 28.53
C CYS A 94 24.44 15.74 28.24
N ASP A 95 25.31 16.73 27.98
CA ASP A 95 24.96 18.15 27.82
C ASP A 95 24.89 18.65 26.36
N ASP A 96 25.37 17.87 25.37
CA ASP A 96 25.60 18.35 23.99
C ASP A 96 25.12 17.33 22.94
N ASP A 97 23.85 16.93 23.04
CA ASP A 97 23.18 15.95 22.19
C ASP A 97 23.33 16.27 20.68
N GLY A 98 23.69 15.25 19.89
CA GLY A 98 23.80 15.43 18.44
C GLY A 98 22.45 15.72 17.77
N LEU A 99 22.44 16.53 16.69
CA LEU A 99 21.24 16.75 15.87
C LEU A 99 20.59 15.43 15.42
N PHE A 100 21.40 14.42 15.09
CA PHE A 100 20.94 13.09 14.68
C PHE A 100 20.46 12.23 15.87
N GLU A 101 20.91 12.52 17.08
CA GLU A 101 20.56 11.83 18.33
C GLU A 101 19.14 12.22 18.74
N ILE A 102 18.91 13.52 18.97
CA ILE A 102 17.58 14.12 19.23
C ILE A 102 16.58 13.73 18.12
N LEU A 103 16.96 13.94 16.86
CA LEU A 103 16.07 13.67 15.73
C LEU A 103 15.80 12.16 15.58
N GLY A 104 16.80 11.32 15.81
CA GLY A 104 16.69 9.87 15.76
C GLY A 104 15.76 9.33 16.83
N GLY A 105 15.98 9.75 18.08
CA GLY A 105 15.14 9.39 19.23
C GLY A 105 13.69 9.83 19.03
N LEU A 106 13.46 11.07 18.60
CA LEU A 106 12.10 11.58 18.32
C LEU A 106 11.41 10.78 17.20
N LEU A 107 12.09 10.51 16.08
CA LEU A 107 11.53 9.68 15.00
C LEU A 107 11.17 8.27 15.49
N PHE A 108 12.07 7.66 16.26
CA PHE A 108 11.90 6.32 16.80
C PHE A 108 10.71 6.24 17.77
N TRP A 109 10.64 7.15 18.75
CA TRP A 109 9.58 7.15 19.75
C TRP A 109 8.20 7.51 19.16
N ILE A 110 8.13 8.43 18.19
CA ILE A 110 6.89 8.72 17.46
C ILE A 110 6.43 7.48 16.66
N GLY A 111 7.35 6.77 16.01
CA GLY A 111 7.07 5.53 15.32
C GLY A 111 6.56 4.42 16.26
N MET A 112 7.22 4.21 17.40
CA MET A 112 6.81 3.27 18.45
C MET A 112 5.42 3.59 19.03
N LEU A 113 5.09 4.88 19.19
CA LEU A 113 3.75 5.33 19.62
C LEU A 113 2.65 5.00 18.59
N GLY A 114 3.02 4.69 17.35
CA GLY A 114 2.13 4.10 16.35
C GLY A 114 1.66 2.68 16.67
N ILE A 115 2.34 1.93 17.55
CA ILE A 115 1.92 0.56 17.95
C ILE A 115 0.56 0.55 18.66
N PRO A 116 0.31 1.31 19.75
CA PRO A 116 -1.01 1.37 20.38
C PRO A 116 -2.07 2.00 19.47
N ILE A 117 -1.70 2.93 18.56
CA ILE A 117 -2.63 3.49 17.57
C ILE A 117 -3.09 2.40 16.59
N ASN A 118 -2.16 1.62 16.02
CA ASN A 118 -2.49 0.50 15.14
C ASN A 118 -3.35 -0.55 15.85
N LEU A 119 -3.07 -0.83 17.13
CA LEU A 119 -3.89 -1.75 17.94
C LEU A 119 -5.33 -1.26 18.11
N LEU A 120 -5.53 0.04 18.35
CA LEU A 120 -6.88 0.64 18.41
C LEU A 120 -7.60 0.56 17.05
N ILE A 121 -6.91 0.87 15.95
CA ILE A 121 -7.49 0.78 14.59
C ILE A 121 -7.85 -0.67 14.24
N LEU A 122 -7.02 -1.65 14.62
CA LEU A 122 -7.31 -3.07 14.48
C LEU A 122 -8.57 -3.49 15.25
N LEU A 123 -8.74 -3.04 16.50
CA LEU A 123 -9.94 -3.30 17.29
C LEU A 123 -11.20 -2.66 16.67
N ILE A 124 -11.07 -1.47 16.09
CA ILE A 124 -12.14 -0.78 15.36
C ILE A 124 -12.49 -1.51 14.05
N SER A 125 -11.49 -2.05 13.34
CA SER A 125 -11.68 -2.79 12.08
C SER A 125 -12.55 -4.03 12.26
N PHE A 126 -12.44 -4.76 13.38
CA PHE A 126 -13.32 -5.92 13.64
C PHE A 126 -14.82 -5.57 13.80
N ALA A 127 -15.15 -4.28 14.00
CA ALA A 127 -16.52 -3.80 14.15
C ALA A 127 -17.06 -3.07 12.91
N ASN A 128 -16.22 -2.77 11.91
CA ASN A 128 -16.58 -1.93 10.77
C ASN A 128 -16.29 -2.64 9.44
N PRO A 129 -17.31 -2.93 8.60
CA PRO A 129 -17.14 -3.67 7.35
C PRO A 129 -16.40 -2.88 6.25
N GLU A 130 -16.11 -1.59 6.48
CA GLU A 130 -15.33 -0.72 5.61
C GLU A 130 -13.84 -1.12 5.52
N PHE A 131 -13.34 -1.89 6.50
CA PHE A 131 -11.94 -2.30 6.60
C PHE A 131 -11.76 -3.81 6.43
N ASP A 132 -10.85 -4.24 5.55
CA ASP A 132 -10.35 -5.62 5.57
C ASP A 132 -9.47 -5.82 6.82
N SER A 133 -10.06 -6.42 7.86
CA SER A 133 -9.40 -6.77 9.11
C SER A 133 -8.16 -7.63 8.94
N LYS A 134 -8.04 -8.42 7.86
CA LYS A 134 -6.87 -9.28 7.60
C LYS A 134 -5.67 -8.44 7.14
N ASP A 135 -5.88 -7.48 6.26
CA ASP A 135 -4.84 -6.54 5.83
C ASP A 135 -4.48 -5.56 6.96
N VAL A 136 -5.46 -5.02 7.69
CA VAL A 136 -5.22 -4.18 8.89
C VAL A 136 -4.40 -4.94 9.95
N PHE A 137 -4.74 -6.21 10.22
CA PHE A 137 -3.95 -7.07 11.11
C PHE A 137 -2.53 -7.30 10.59
N THR A 138 -2.39 -7.56 9.29
CA THR A 138 -1.09 -7.84 8.66
C THR A 138 -0.15 -6.64 8.74
N TRP A 139 -0.60 -5.42 8.40
CA TRP A 139 0.23 -4.22 8.53
C TRP A 139 0.50 -3.82 9.98
N SER A 140 -0.46 -4.04 10.89
CA SER A 140 -0.24 -3.87 12.34
C SER A 140 0.86 -4.80 12.86
N LEU A 141 0.83 -6.08 12.46
CA LEU A 141 1.81 -7.08 12.86
C LEU A 141 3.19 -6.82 12.25
N ILE A 142 3.26 -6.43 10.97
CA ILE A 142 4.52 -6.05 10.32
C ILE A 142 5.14 -4.84 11.03
N HIS A 143 4.36 -3.79 11.33
CA HIS A 143 4.85 -2.65 12.08
C HIS A 143 5.37 -3.07 13.46
N PHE A 144 4.59 -3.82 14.24
CA PHE A 144 5.02 -4.30 15.56
C PHE A 144 6.32 -5.12 15.51
N VAL A 145 6.43 -6.08 14.58
CA VAL A 145 7.62 -6.95 14.48
C VAL A 145 8.85 -6.16 14.05
N VAL A 146 8.75 -5.25 13.07
CA VAL A 146 9.88 -4.41 12.66
C VAL A 146 10.30 -3.48 13.80
N SER A 147 9.34 -2.86 14.49
CA SER A 147 9.65 -1.88 15.54
C SER A 147 10.26 -2.53 16.78
N ILE A 148 9.80 -3.72 17.18
CA ILE A 148 10.44 -4.50 18.25
C ILE A 148 11.84 -4.99 17.81
N LEU A 149 12.02 -5.39 16.54
CA LEU A 149 13.34 -5.80 16.03
C LEU A 149 14.35 -4.64 16.06
N PHE A 150 13.96 -3.45 15.57
CA PHE A 150 14.84 -2.27 15.61
C PHE A 150 15.04 -1.77 17.04
N MET A 151 14.03 -1.85 17.91
CA MET A 151 14.21 -1.61 19.36
C MET A 151 15.31 -2.51 19.92
N PHE A 152 15.27 -3.82 19.72
CA PHE A 152 16.29 -4.73 20.24
C PHE A 152 17.69 -4.53 19.62
N LEU A 153 17.80 -4.15 18.35
CA LEU A 153 19.09 -3.91 17.70
C LEU A 153 19.76 -2.59 18.08
N PHE A 154 18.98 -1.57 18.47
CA PHE A 154 19.47 -0.22 18.70
C PHE A 154 19.18 0.31 20.13
N ILE A 155 18.78 -0.56 21.05
CA ILE A 155 18.32 -0.19 22.41
C ILE A 155 19.32 0.68 23.17
N GLU A 156 20.62 0.40 23.05
CA GLU A 156 21.69 1.14 23.74
C GLU A 156 21.79 2.58 23.22
N TYR A 157 21.66 2.78 21.91
CA TYR A 157 21.74 4.10 21.26
C TYR A 157 20.43 4.91 21.32
N VAL A 158 19.29 4.24 21.55
CA VAL A 158 17.95 4.88 21.61
C VAL A 158 17.55 5.25 23.05
N LEU A 159 18.14 4.58 24.05
CA LEU A 159 17.84 4.85 25.47
C LEU A 159 18.94 5.62 26.20
N GLN A 160 20.04 5.98 25.53
CA GLN A 160 21.16 6.73 26.13
C GLN A 160 20.66 8.00 26.84
N ASP A 161 20.09 8.94 26.09
CA ASP A 161 19.60 10.24 26.58
C ASP A 161 18.57 10.06 27.71
N MET A 162 17.74 9.01 27.62
CA MET A 162 16.71 8.66 28.61
C MET A 162 17.29 8.15 29.94
N PHE A 163 18.58 7.79 29.97
CA PHE A 163 19.31 7.39 31.18
C PHE A 163 20.51 8.31 31.52
N CYS A 164 20.87 9.27 30.66
CA CYS A 164 21.89 10.30 30.93
C CYS A 164 21.62 11.09 32.21
N ASP A 165 20.37 11.50 32.44
CA ASP A 165 19.90 12.15 33.68
C ASP A 165 19.79 11.19 34.88
N VAL A 166 19.87 9.87 34.65
CA VAL A 166 19.56 8.84 35.64
C VAL A 166 20.84 8.25 36.20
N CYS A 167 21.64 9.10 36.87
CA CYS A 167 22.69 8.65 37.79
C CYS A 167 22.06 7.74 38.87
N MET A 168 22.12 6.41 38.65
CA MET A 168 21.44 5.38 39.47
C MET A 168 21.99 5.25 40.91
N GLY A 169 22.89 6.13 41.33
CA GLY A 169 23.43 6.18 42.68
C GLY A 169 24.31 4.97 43.03
N PHE A 170 24.91 4.30 42.04
CA PHE A 170 25.89 3.26 42.32
C PHE A 170 27.12 3.90 42.97
N PRO A 171 27.57 3.39 44.15
CA PRO A 171 28.63 4.02 44.91
C PRO A 171 30.00 3.84 44.21
N GLY A 172 30.38 4.84 43.42
CA GLY A 172 31.61 4.85 42.61
C GLY A 172 31.47 5.60 41.28
N GLU A 173 30.26 6.00 40.88
CA GLU A 173 30.03 6.86 39.72
C GLU A 173 30.03 8.34 40.15
N ASP A 174 31.16 9.02 39.94
CA ASP A 174 31.33 10.45 40.22
C ASP A 174 30.58 11.28 39.15
N CYS A 175 29.27 11.46 39.32
CA CYS A 175 28.48 12.40 38.53
C CYS A 175 28.87 13.85 38.90
N SER A 176 29.77 14.45 38.12
CA SER A 176 30.25 15.83 38.21
C SER A 176 30.65 16.32 36.80
N ASP A 177 30.55 17.59 36.45
CA ASP A 177 30.31 18.78 37.31
C ASP A 177 28.87 19.33 37.30
#